data_AF-A0AAR2J4B7-F1
#
_entry.id   AF-A0AAR2J4B7-F1
#
_cell.length_a   1.000
_cell.length_b   1.000
_cell.length_c   1.000
_cell.angle_alpha   90.00
_cell.angle_beta   90.00
_cell.angle_gamma   90.00
#
_symmetry.space_group_name_H-M   'P 1'
#
loop_
_entity.id
_entity.type
_entity.pdbx_description
1 polymer ?
#
loop_
_entity_poly.entity_id
_entity_poly.type
_entity_poly.pdbx_seq_one_letter_code
_entity_poly.pdbx_strand_id
1 'polypeptide(L)'
;MWGPKTQTDRRVSFTPRVRRGAAEQQAWSKSEKAQRLNLIREKLLWFQSQLDAEKLEYTKKDACEIIERYLHRFDDELEQIELANSIKGRQGRLHGSREAAIKQTIERERIQFEGCGFEIPDIINSKHLRTFREWDGDMRKLPNIKMRKVSAKGSESKHNAVQEVHIEEEQLLDSEENEVSQDSDGDELLGDD
;
A
#
# COMPACT_ATOMS: atom_id res chain seq x y z
N MET A 1 -62.97 32.31 37.06
CA MET A 1 -61.63 32.13 36.47
C MET A 1 -61.21 30.69 36.67
N TRP A 2 -61.28 29.87 35.62
CA TRP A 2 -60.68 28.53 35.54
C TRP A 2 -60.12 28.42 34.12
N GLY A 3 -58.79 28.31 33.99
CA GLY A 3 -58.12 28.16 32.69
C GLY A 3 -57.89 26.67 32.36
N PRO A 4 -57.86 26.28 31.08
CA PRO A 4 -57.69 24.88 30.69
C PRO A 4 -56.24 24.43 30.88
N LYS A 5 -56.06 23.21 31.41
CA LYS A 5 -54.76 22.54 31.48
C LYS A 5 -54.40 22.03 30.08
N THR A 6 -53.27 22.49 29.54
CA THR A 6 -52.72 21.98 28.28
C THR A 6 -52.07 20.62 28.51
N GLN A 7 -52.57 19.59 27.82
CA GLN A 7 -51.92 18.29 27.73
C GLN A 7 -50.82 18.38 26.68
N THR A 8 -49.56 18.41 27.12
CA THR A 8 -48.41 18.37 26.22
C THR A 8 -48.13 16.92 25.82
N ASP A 9 -48.57 16.56 24.61
CA ASP A 9 -48.17 15.34 23.91
C ASP A 9 -46.65 15.38 23.60
N ARG A 10 -45.88 14.55 24.31
CA ARG A 10 -44.45 14.36 24.02
C ARG A 10 -44.33 13.30 22.93
N ARG A 11 -44.37 13.75 21.67
CA ARG A 11 -44.02 12.92 20.51
C ARG A 11 -42.53 12.55 20.62
N VAL A 12 -42.23 11.32 21.04
CA VAL A 12 -40.87 10.77 21.02
C VAL A 12 -40.48 10.58 19.56
N SER A 13 -39.64 11.46 19.03
CA SER A 13 -39.05 11.33 17.71
C SER A 13 -38.05 10.18 17.73
N PHE A 14 -38.44 9.04 17.15
CA PHE A 14 -37.57 7.91 16.94
C PHE A 14 -36.67 8.19 15.74
N THR A 15 -35.43 8.59 15.97
CA THR A 15 -34.44 8.73 14.89
C THR A 15 -33.89 7.36 14.52
N PRO A 16 -33.89 6.95 13.23
CA PRO A 16 -33.33 5.66 12.83
C PRO A 16 -31.82 5.64 13.09
N ARG A 17 -31.36 4.65 13.85
CA ARG A 17 -29.92 4.38 14.05
C ARG A 17 -29.37 3.79 12.75
N VAL A 18 -28.78 4.64 11.92
CA VAL A 18 -28.07 4.23 10.70
C VAL A 18 -26.98 3.22 11.08
N ARG A 19 -27.07 2.01 10.52
CA ARG A 19 -26.05 0.96 10.65
C ARG A 19 -24.79 1.39 9.89
N ARG A 20 -23.88 2.09 10.58
CA ARG A 20 -22.65 2.70 10.04
C ARG A 20 -21.46 1.74 9.86
N GLY A 21 -21.54 0.47 10.31
CA GLY A 21 -20.38 -0.42 10.40
C GLY A 21 -19.80 -0.91 9.06
N ALA A 22 -20.65 -1.38 8.12
CA ALA A 22 -20.15 -2.07 6.92
C ALA A 22 -19.58 -1.11 5.86
N ALA A 23 -20.19 0.08 5.67
CA ALA A 23 -19.73 1.05 4.69
C ALA A 23 -18.41 1.74 5.09
N GLU A 24 -18.20 2.02 6.38
CA GLU A 24 -16.94 2.58 6.91
C GLU A 24 -15.79 1.57 6.82
N GLN A 25 -16.04 0.29 7.15
CA GLN A 25 -15.03 -0.77 7.00
C GLN A 25 -14.64 -0.98 5.53
N GLN A 26 -15.63 -1.03 4.62
CA GLN A 26 -15.36 -1.13 3.19
C GLN A 26 -14.62 0.09 2.63
N ALA A 27 -14.90 1.30 3.13
CA ALA A 27 -14.19 2.51 2.72
C ALA A 27 -12.74 2.53 3.21
N TRP A 28 -12.49 2.13 4.46
CA TRP A 28 -11.15 2.00 5.04
C TRP A 28 -10.27 1.01 4.28
N SER A 29 -10.79 -0.19 3.99
CA SER A 29 -10.05 -1.20 3.22
C SER A 29 -9.76 -0.73 1.79
N LYS A 30 -10.66 0.07 1.17
CA LYS A 30 -10.41 0.68 -0.14
C LYS A 30 -9.31 1.74 -0.08
N SER A 31 -9.28 2.58 0.96
CA SER A 31 -8.23 3.58 1.13
C SER A 31 -6.87 2.95 1.39
N GLU A 32 -6.82 1.89 2.19
CA GLU A 32 -5.57 1.20 2.51
C GLU A 32 -4.97 0.52 1.26
N LYS A 33 -5.80 -0.19 0.48
CA LYS A 33 -5.37 -0.78 -0.79
C LYS A 33 -4.84 0.29 -1.76
N ALA A 34 -5.51 1.44 -1.84
CA ALA A 34 -5.04 2.56 -2.66
C ALA A 34 -3.70 3.12 -2.17
N GLN A 35 -3.51 3.24 -0.86
CA GLN A 35 -2.23 3.68 -0.28
C GLN A 35 -1.08 2.72 -0.58
N ARG A 36 -1.30 1.41 -0.44
CA ARG A 36 -0.30 0.39 -0.79
C ARG A 36 0.09 0.48 -2.26
N LEU A 37 -0.89 0.62 -3.14
CA LEU A 37 -0.67 0.78 -4.58
C LEU A 37 0.09 2.07 -4.91
N ASN A 38 -0.22 3.17 -4.23
CA ASN A 38 0.52 4.43 -4.37
C ASN A 38 1.97 4.29 -3.93
N LEU A 39 2.25 3.61 -2.82
CA LEU A 39 3.63 3.38 -2.36
C LEU A 39 4.43 2.56 -3.39
N ILE A 40 3.83 1.52 -3.96
CA ILE A 40 4.45 0.74 -5.03
C ILE A 40 4.71 1.62 -6.24
N ARG A 41 3.74 2.44 -6.64
CA ARG A 41 3.91 3.38 -7.76
C ARG A 41 5.08 4.32 -7.52
N GLU A 42 5.13 4.97 -6.37
CA GLU A 42 6.18 5.93 -6.01
C GLU A 42 7.56 5.26 -6.01
N LYS A 43 7.67 4.06 -5.42
CA LYS A 43 8.90 3.25 -5.48
C LYS A 43 9.32 3.02 -6.93
N LEU A 44 8.42 2.57 -7.79
CA LEU A 44 8.72 2.27 -9.18
C LEU A 44 9.11 3.53 -9.98
N LEU A 45 8.40 4.64 -9.80
CA LEU A 45 8.74 5.91 -10.45
C LEU A 45 10.13 6.40 -10.03
N TRP A 46 10.49 6.22 -8.75
CA TRP A 46 11.85 6.52 -8.29
C TRP A 46 12.88 5.66 -9.03
N PHE A 47 12.66 4.34 -9.15
CA PHE A 47 13.58 3.47 -9.89
C PHE A 47 13.68 3.86 -11.35
N GLN A 48 12.57 4.25 -11.98
CA GLN A 48 12.53 4.71 -13.35
C GLN A 48 13.33 6.01 -13.53
N SER A 49 13.26 6.94 -12.58
CA SER A 49 13.98 8.22 -12.65
C SER A 49 15.49 8.08 -12.47
N GLN A 50 15.97 6.94 -11.95
CA GLN A 50 17.40 6.62 -11.85
C GLN A 50 17.97 5.99 -13.12
N LEU A 51 17.12 5.66 -14.11
CA LEU A 51 17.56 5.09 -15.36
C LEU A 51 18.06 6.17 -16.31
N ASP A 52 19.17 5.85 -16.98
CA ASP A 52 19.73 6.64 -18.07
C ASP A 52 18.92 6.34 -19.33
N ALA A 53 18.52 7.37 -20.07
CA ALA A 53 17.73 7.22 -21.28
C ALA A 53 18.52 6.50 -22.40
N GLU A 54 19.84 6.68 -22.46
CA GLU A 54 20.69 6.21 -23.56
C GLU A 54 21.26 4.82 -23.33
N LYS A 55 21.35 4.39 -22.06
CA LYS A 55 21.87 3.07 -21.70
C LYS A 55 20.93 1.96 -22.19
N LEU A 56 21.41 0.98 -22.95
CA LEU A 56 20.54 -0.09 -23.49
C LEU A 56 20.48 -1.33 -22.60
N GLU A 57 21.50 -1.56 -21.78
CA GLU A 57 21.65 -2.75 -20.96
C GLU A 57 22.16 -2.38 -19.57
N TYR A 58 21.59 -3.00 -18.54
CA TYR A 58 22.07 -2.88 -17.17
C TYR A 58 22.65 -4.20 -16.71
N THR A 59 23.80 -4.11 -16.05
CA THR A 59 24.41 -5.24 -15.37
C THR A 59 23.82 -5.41 -13.98
N LYS A 60 24.08 -6.56 -13.35
CA LYS A 60 23.76 -6.79 -11.94
C LYS A 60 24.41 -5.75 -11.03
N LYS A 61 25.64 -5.32 -11.35
CA LYS A 61 26.35 -4.28 -10.61
C LYS A 61 25.59 -2.96 -10.66
N ASP A 62 25.13 -2.55 -11.84
CA ASP A 62 24.34 -1.33 -11.98
C ASP A 62 23.03 -1.40 -11.17
N ALA A 63 22.37 -2.57 -11.16
CA ALA A 63 21.18 -2.78 -10.35
C ALA A 63 21.46 -2.62 -8.86
N CYS A 64 22.57 -3.19 -8.36
CA CYS A 64 23.00 -2.98 -6.98
C CYS A 64 23.28 -1.50 -6.69
N GLU A 65 23.96 -0.78 -7.58
CA GLU A 65 24.25 0.65 -7.39
C GLU A 65 22.97 1.50 -7.34
N ILE A 66 21.96 1.19 -8.16
CA ILE A 66 20.66 1.87 -8.10
C ILE A 66 19.95 1.56 -6.77
N ILE A 67 20.02 0.33 -6.28
CA ILE A 67 19.43 -0.05 -4.99
C ILE A 67 20.12 0.68 -3.84
N GLU A 68 21.45 0.79 -3.86
CA GLU A 68 22.18 1.55 -2.83
C GLU A 68 21.73 3.01 -2.81
N ARG A 69 21.61 3.66 -3.98
CA ARG A 69 21.03 5.01 -4.06
C ARG A 69 19.61 5.08 -3.50
N TYR A 70 18.81 4.01 -3.66
CA TYR A 70 17.45 3.95 -3.12
C TYR A 70 17.44 3.88 -1.60
N LEU A 71 18.34 3.10 -1.00
CA LEU A 71 18.47 3.00 0.45
C LEU A 71 18.89 4.33 1.08
N HIS A 72 19.69 5.12 0.37
CA HIS A 72 20.15 6.45 0.78
C HIS A 72 19.18 7.60 0.46
N ARG A 73 17.97 7.33 -0.05
CA ARG A 73 17.01 8.36 -0.49
C ARG A 73 16.51 9.30 0.62
N PHE A 74 16.67 8.91 1.88
CA PHE A 74 16.21 9.69 3.03
C PHE A 74 17.35 10.37 3.79
N ASP A 75 18.59 10.27 3.31
CA ASP A 75 19.76 10.83 4.01
C ASP A 75 19.61 12.33 4.24
N ASP A 76 19.18 13.07 3.20
CA ASP A 76 18.91 14.52 3.29
C ASP A 76 17.80 14.83 4.32
N GLU A 77 16.75 14.02 4.39
CA GLU A 77 15.65 14.21 5.35
C GLU A 77 16.12 13.94 6.78
N LEU A 78 16.94 12.90 6.98
CA LEU A 78 17.52 12.56 8.28
C LEU A 78 18.50 13.65 8.75
N GLU A 79 19.35 14.16 7.87
CA GLU A 79 20.26 15.26 8.16
C GLU A 79 19.48 16.52 8.54
N GLN A 80 18.41 16.85 7.82
CA GLN A 80 17.55 17.98 8.14
C GLN A 80 16.89 17.84 9.52
N ILE A 81 16.42 16.63 9.88
CA ILE A 81 15.86 16.34 11.20
C ILE A 81 16.93 16.49 12.30
N GLU A 82 18.14 15.97 12.06
CA GLU A 82 19.26 16.08 13.00
C GLU A 82 19.65 17.53 13.25
N LEU A 83 19.79 18.33 12.18
CA LEU A 83 20.09 19.75 12.26
C LEU A 83 18.99 20.54 13.01
N ALA A 84 17.72 20.25 12.73
CA ALA A 84 16.60 20.90 13.42
C ALA A 84 16.60 20.59 14.93
N ASN A 85 17.06 19.40 15.32
CA ASN A 85 17.18 18.98 16.71
C ASN A 85 18.44 19.54 17.39
N SER A 86 19.56 19.69 16.68
CA SER A 86 20.81 20.20 17.26
C SER A 86 20.75 21.70 17.60
N ILE A 87 19.94 22.47 16.87
CA ILE A 87 19.76 23.93 17.09
C ILE A 87 18.84 24.21 18.28
N LYS A 88 17.90 23.31 18.60
CA LYS A 88 16.93 23.52 19.68
C LYS A 88 17.49 23.05 21.02
N GLY A 89 17.99 23.99 21.82
CA GLY A 89 18.54 23.73 23.15
C GLY A 89 17.57 23.01 24.11
N ARG A 90 16.74 23.76 24.86
CA ARG A 90 15.87 23.18 25.92
C ARG A 90 14.49 22.73 25.43
N GLN A 91 14.16 22.93 24.15
CA GLN A 91 12.91 22.42 23.58
C GLN A 91 13.13 20.97 23.13
N GLY A 92 12.27 20.07 23.60
CA GLY A 92 12.38 18.63 23.33
C GLY A 92 12.44 18.26 21.84
N ARG A 93 12.86 17.01 21.59
CA ARG A 93 13.11 16.43 20.27
C ARG A 93 11.90 16.60 19.34
N LEU A 94 12.13 17.19 18.17
CA LEU A 94 11.17 17.26 17.07
C LEU A 94 11.29 16.05 16.15
N HIS A 95 10.20 15.75 15.44
CA HIS A 95 10.16 14.75 14.36
C HIS A 95 10.59 13.33 14.75
N GLY A 96 10.61 12.98 16.04
CA GLY A 96 11.05 11.66 16.50
C GLY A 96 10.25 10.49 15.92
N SER A 97 8.94 10.66 15.71
CA SER A 97 8.09 9.65 15.06
C SER A 97 8.45 9.44 13.58
N ARG A 98 8.70 10.52 12.84
CA ARG A 98 9.10 10.46 11.43
C ARG A 98 10.49 9.85 11.27
N GLU A 99 11.44 10.29 12.09
CA GLU A 99 12.81 9.76 12.09
C GLU A 99 12.83 8.25 12.38
N ALA A 100 12.05 7.81 13.38
CA ALA A 100 11.93 6.39 13.70
C ALA A 100 11.32 5.59 12.54
N ALA A 101 10.26 6.10 11.91
CA ALA A 101 9.62 5.43 10.76
C ALA A 101 10.55 5.30 9.55
N ILE A 102 11.37 6.34 9.27
CA ILE A 102 12.38 6.31 8.21
C ILE A 102 13.45 5.27 8.54
N LYS A 103 14.04 5.34 9.74
CA LYS A 103 15.10 4.40 10.17
C LYS A 103 14.62 2.95 10.13
N GLN A 104 13.41 2.67 10.60
CA GLN A 104 12.81 1.34 10.52
C GLN A 104 12.62 0.88 9.06
N THR A 105 12.24 1.79 8.17
CA THR A 105 12.07 1.48 6.75
C THR A 105 13.40 1.14 6.10
N ILE A 106 14.43 1.97 6.27
CA ILE A 106 15.78 1.73 5.74
C ILE A 106 16.33 0.41 6.27
N GLU A 107 16.20 0.16 7.58
CA GLU A 107 16.69 -1.07 8.20
C GLU A 107 16.05 -2.31 7.56
N ARG A 108 14.72 -2.32 7.44
CA ARG A 108 14.00 -3.43 6.79
C ARG A 108 14.44 -3.63 5.34
N GLU A 109 14.56 -2.56 4.57
CA GLU A 109 14.98 -2.62 3.16
C GLU A 109 16.43 -3.11 3.03
N ARG A 110 17.31 -2.71 3.94
CA ARG A 110 18.72 -3.15 3.98
C ARG A 110 18.86 -4.61 4.34
N ILE A 111 18.12 -5.09 5.34
CA ILE A 111 18.05 -6.52 5.71
C ILE A 111 17.61 -7.35 4.49
N GLN A 112 16.61 -6.88 3.74
CA GLN A 112 16.17 -7.55 2.51
C GLN A 112 17.28 -7.59 1.46
N PHE A 113 17.96 -6.47 1.21
CA PHE A 113 19.01 -6.39 0.21
C PHE A 113 20.22 -7.29 0.53
N GLU A 114 20.64 -7.32 1.79
CA GLU A 114 21.77 -8.13 2.25
C GLU A 114 21.42 -9.61 2.43
N GLY A 115 20.14 -9.91 2.67
CA GLY A 115 19.60 -11.26 2.92
C GLY A 115 18.92 -11.89 1.71
N CYS A 116 17.58 -11.82 1.67
CA CYS A 116 16.73 -12.55 0.71
C CYS A 116 16.65 -11.94 -0.70
N GLY A 117 17.25 -10.76 -0.89
CA GLY A 117 17.22 -9.98 -2.13
C GLY A 117 16.13 -8.91 -2.12
N PHE A 118 16.51 -7.70 -2.51
CA PHE A 118 15.63 -6.56 -2.65
C PHE A 118 14.91 -6.61 -4.00
N GLU A 119 13.59 -6.49 -3.99
CA GLU A 119 12.78 -6.60 -5.20
C GLU A 119 12.67 -5.25 -5.93
N ILE A 120 13.11 -5.24 -7.19
CA ILE A 120 13.08 -4.09 -8.10
C ILE A 120 12.57 -4.49 -9.49
N PRO A 121 12.19 -3.54 -10.36
CA PRO A 121 11.93 -3.82 -11.77
C PRO A 121 13.13 -4.49 -12.44
N ASP A 122 12.85 -5.46 -13.31
CA ASP A 122 13.88 -6.15 -14.08
C ASP A 122 14.46 -5.23 -15.15
N ILE A 123 15.51 -4.52 -14.77
CA ILE A 123 16.26 -3.61 -15.64
C ILE A 123 17.40 -4.34 -16.38
N ILE A 124 17.73 -5.56 -15.97
CA ILE A 124 18.83 -6.35 -16.55
C ILE A 124 18.39 -6.96 -17.88
N ASN A 125 17.13 -7.38 -17.99
CA ASN A 125 16.56 -7.84 -19.25
C ASN A 125 16.12 -6.65 -20.12
N SER A 126 16.69 -6.52 -21.32
CA SER A 126 16.40 -5.42 -22.24
C SER A 126 14.93 -5.27 -22.63
N LYS A 127 14.18 -6.38 -22.77
CA LYS A 127 12.74 -6.37 -23.06
C LYS A 127 11.94 -5.80 -21.88
N HIS A 128 12.30 -6.20 -20.66
CA HIS A 128 11.63 -5.74 -19.44
C HIS A 128 11.98 -4.28 -19.17
N LEU A 129 13.24 -3.89 -19.36
CA LEU A 129 13.71 -2.51 -19.27
C LEU A 129 12.93 -1.57 -20.19
N ARG A 130 12.70 -1.96 -21.45
CA ARG A 130 11.90 -1.14 -22.38
C ARG A 130 10.47 -0.95 -21.88
N THR A 131 9.83 -2.03 -21.45
CA THR A 131 8.48 -1.99 -20.89
C THR A 131 8.41 -1.06 -19.67
N PHE A 132 9.42 -1.14 -18.81
CA PHE A 132 9.50 -0.33 -17.61
C PHE A 132 9.79 1.16 -17.90
N ARG A 133 10.58 1.47 -18.93
CA ARG A 133 10.81 2.86 -19.38
C ARG A 133 9.56 3.53 -19.93
N GLU A 134 8.78 2.79 -20.72
CA GLU A 134 7.56 3.30 -21.35
C GLU A 134 6.38 3.38 -20.36
N TRP A 135 6.53 2.86 -19.14
CA TRP A 135 5.50 2.90 -18.13
C TRP A 135 5.27 4.32 -17.62
N ASP A 136 4.01 4.76 -17.63
CA ASP A 136 3.55 6.11 -17.31
C ASP A 136 3.06 6.25 -15.86
N GLY A 137 3.37 5.28 -15.00
CA GLY A 137 2.82 5.20 -13.65
C GLY A 137 1.42 4.57 -13.59
N ASP A 138 0.78 4.21 -14.71
CA ASP A 138 -0.57 3.64 -14.68
C ASP A 138 -0.60 2.29 -13.94
N MET A 139 -1.43 2.22 -12.89
CA MET A 139 -1.58 1.03 -12.04
C MET A 139 -2.19 -0.16 -12.80
N ARG A 140 -2.95 0.10 -13.86
CA ARG A 140 -3.52 -0.97 -14.70
C ARG A 140 -2.45 -1.73 -15.46
N LYS A 141 -1.30 -1.09 -15.72
CA LYS A 141 -0.16 -1.67 -16.43
C LYS A 141 0.87 -2.28 -15.47
N LEU A 142 0.67 -2.16 -14.16
CA LEU A 142 1.54 -2.74 -13.15
C LEU A 142 1.80 -4.25 -13.38
N PRO A 143 0.80 -5.09 -13.73
CA PRO A 143 1.03 -6.51 -14.00
C PRO A 143 1.97 -6.80 -15.18
N ASN A 144 2.21 -5.83 -16.06
CA ASN A 144 3.13 -5.97 -17.19
C ASN A 144 4.59 -5.70 -16.80
N ILE A 145 4.82 -5.05 -15.65
CA ILE A 145 6.17 -4.80 -15.14
C ILE A 145 6.69 -6.08 -14.49
N LYS A 146 7.84 -6.55 -14.98
CA LYS A 146 8.51 -7.72 -14.40
C LYS A 146 9.41 -7.28 -13.27
N MET A 147 9.27 -7.93 -12.13
CA MET A 147 10.08 -7.71 -10.94
C MET A 147 11.20 -8.75 -10.85
N ARG A 148 12.29 -8.41 -10.17
CA ARG A 148 13.45 -9.26 -9.92
C ARG A 148 14.02 -8.95 -8.54
N LYS A 149 14.39 -10.01 -7.80
CA LYS A 149 15.15 -9.88 -6.55
C LYS A 149 16.64 -9.75 -6.84
N VAL A 150 17.27 -8.73 -6.26
CA VAL A 150 18.70 -8.47 -6.37
C VAL A 150 19.29 -8.39 -4.97
N SER A 151 20.35 -9.14 -4.69
CA SER A 151 21.06 -9.10 -3.42
C SER A 151 22.46 -8.54 -3.59
N ALA A 152 22.99 -7.93 -2.52
CA ALA A 152 24.39 -7.49 -2.43
C ALA A 152 25.37 -8.64 -2.65
N LYS A 153 25.02 -9.86 -2.19
CA LYS A 153 25.81 -11.07 -2.41
C LYS A 153 25.34 -11.70 -3.71
N GLY A 154 26.25 -11.97 -4.65
CA GLY A 154 25.95 -12.36 -6.02
C GLY A 154 25.14 -13.65 -6.25
N SER A 155 24.54 -14.29 -5.23
CA SER A 155 23.73 -15.50 -5.36
C SER A 155 22.50 -15.27 -6.23
N GLU A 156 22.43 -16.01 -7.34
CA GLU A 156 21.30 -16.03 -8.25
C GLU A 156 20.26 -17.04 -7.75
N SER A 157 19.13 -16.56 -7.23
CA SER A 157 17.94 -17.41 -7.11
C SER A 157 17.35 -17.55 -8.52
N LYS A 158 17.55 -18.71 -9.14
CA LYS A 158 16.95 -19.05 -10.44
C LYS A 158 15.43 -18.85 -10.40
N HIS A 159 14.89 -18.20 -11.43
CA HIS A 159 13.48 -17.87 -11.61
C HIS A 159 12.56 -19.07 -11.44
N ASN A 160 11.43 -18.86 -10.75
CA ASN A 160 10.18 -19.53 -11.09
C ASN A 160 9.15 -18.45 -11.44
N ALA A 161 8.58 -18.56 -12.64
CA ALA A 161 7.60 -17.65 -13.18
C ALA A 161 6.20 -18.17 -12.86
N VAL A 162 5.57 -17.62 -11.81
CA VAL A 162 4.11 -17.39 -11.76
C VAL A 162 3.91 -16.09 -10.98
N GLN A 163 3.16 -15.17 -11.59
CA GLN A 163 2.69 -13.95 -10.97
C GLN A 163 1.66 -14.31 -9.90
N GLU A 164 2.05 -14.20 -8.64
CA GLU A 164 1.20 -13.69 -7.59
C GLU A 164 1.96 -12.54 -6.95
N VAL A 165 1.30 -11.39 -6.81
CA VAL A 165 1.81 -10.28 -5.99
C VAL A 165 1.65 -10.76 -4.55
N HIS A 166 2.59 -11.58 -4.10
CA HIS A 166 2.59 -12.15 -2.77
C HIS A 166 3.12 -11.10 -1.79
N ILE A 167 2.22 -10.26 -1.31
CA ILE A 167 2.42 -9.45 -0.11
C ILE A 167 2.05 -10.38 1.07
N GLU A 168 2.97 -11.26 1.46
CA GLU A 168 3.00 -11.82 2.83
C GLU A 168 3.30 -10.63 3.77
N GLU A 169 2.56 -10.34 4.84
CA GLU A 169 2.10 -11.22 5.90
C GLU A 169 0.92 -10.57 6.67
N GLU A 170 -0.25 -11.22 6.68
CA GLU A 170 -1.07 -11.56 7.87
C GLU A 170 -2.30 -12.34 7.36
N GLN A 171 -2.17 -13.66 7.39
CA GLN A 171 -3.30 -14.57 7.32
C GLN A 171 -3.81 -14.77 8.75
N LEU A 172 -5.05 -14.34 9.03
CA LEU A 172 -5.96 -15.00 9.95
C LEU A 172 -7.39 -14.45 9.72
N LEU A 173 -8.29 -15.37 9.39
CA LEU A 173 -9.76 -15.26 9.33
C LEU A 173 -10.38 -14.60 8.08
N ASP A 174 -10.56 -15.40 7.04
CA ASP A 174 -11.84 -15.41 6.28
C ASP A 174 -12.02 -16.77 5.60
N SER A 175 -12.27 -17.79 6.42
CA SER A 175 -12.90 -19.04 6.00
C SER A 175 -14.10 -19.21 6.92
N GLU A 176 -15.25 -19.59 6.35
CA GLU A 176 -16.60 -19.70 6.95
C GLU A 176 -17.34 -18.34 6.87
N GLU A 177 -18.37 -18.11 6.05
CA GLU A 177 -19.50 -18.99 5.68
C GLU A 177 -20.05 -18.64 4.29
N ASN A 178 -20.11 -19.66 3.42
CA ASN A 178 -21.03 -19.71 2.30
C ASN A 178 -22.22 -20.54 2.76
N GLU A 179 -23.26 -19.90 3.29
CA GLU A 179 -24.58 -20.52 3.45
C GLU A 179 -25.52 -19.87 2.43
N VAL A 180 -25.80 -20.68 1.40
CA VAL A 180 -26.90 -20.52 0.47
C VAL A 180 -28.20 -20.50 1.28
N SER A 181 -29.01 -19.45 1.12
CA SER A 181 -30.42 -19.49 1.48
C SER A 181 -31.23 -19.05 0.26
N GLN A 182 -31.70 -20.06 -0.46
CA GLN A 182 -32.55 -19.95 -1.62
C GLN A 182 -34.00 -20.00 -1.12
N ASP A 183 -34.54 -18.86 -0.68
CA ASP A 183 -35.98 -18.75 -0.38
C ASP A 183 -36.72 -18.32 -1.65
N SER A 184 -36.99 -19.32 -2.49
CA SER A 184 -38.17 -19.29 -3.37
C SER A 184 -39.31 -19.93 -2.58
N ASP A 185 -40.26 -19.12 -2.12
CA ASP A 185 -41.59 -19.62 -1.76
C ASP A 185 -42.66 -18.67 -2.31
N GLY A 186 -43.30 -19.15 -3.38
CA GLY A 186 -44.76 -19.20 -3.49
C GLY A 186 -45.54 -17.90 -3.40
N ASP A 187 -45.66 -17.22 -4.53
CA ASP A 187 -46.77 -16.32 -4.84
C ASP A 187 -48.09 -17.12 -4.91
N GLU A 188 -48.92 -17.07 -3.86
CA GLU A 188 -50.33 -17.51 -3.92
C GLU A 188 -51.23 -16.28 -4.09
N LEU A 189 -51.40 -15.87 -5.35
CA LEU A 189 -52.49 -15.02 -5.80
C LEU A 189 -53.79 -15.84 -5.85
N LEU A 190 -54.70 -15.59 -4.91
CA LEU A 190 -56.12 -15.94 -5.08
C LEU A 190 -56.91 -14.64 -5.26
N GLY A 191 -57.31 -14.39 -6.51
CA GLY A 191 -58.32 -13.40 -6.88
C GLY A 191 -59.68 -14.07 -7.14
N ASP A 192 -60.72 -13.37 -6.68
CA ASP A 192 -62.11 -13.25 -7.16
C ASP A 192 -62.96 -14.52 -7.43
N ASP A 193 -64.00 -14.71 -6.61
CA ASP A 193 -65.42 -14.48 -6.95
C ASP A 193 -66.31 -14.45 -5.67
#